data_AF-A0A0C3FG98-F1
#
_entry.id   AF-A0A0C3FG98-F1
#
_cell.length_a   1.000
_cell.length_b   1.000
_cell.length_c   1.000
_cell.angle_alpha   90.00
_cell.angle_beta   90.00
_cell.angle_gamma   90.00
#
_symmetry.space_group_name_H-M   'P 1'
#
loop_
_entity.id
_entity.type
_entity.pdbx_description
1 polymer ?
#
loop_
_entity_poly.entity_id
_entity_poly.type
_entity_poly.pdbx_seq_one_letter_code
_entity_poly.pdbx_strand_id
1 'polypeptide(L)'
;MWVQTTRSAVSNSFAFCIGGKVGAISDDSTIPDPVAPNPINNIPPVYGAVSTAVRPLKDEMSGTLDILYYGPIEIGTPLQMLTVDIDTGSADIWVPVNCPNCDNCVFDVESSSTYTDSGAKFKITYAVGQVSGMIATDIVSIGNLTVSAQSFGAVSRKSDNFNDAPNDGLIGLPFGTITQSKKPTFFEN
;
A
#
# COMPACT_ATOMS: atom_id res chain seq x y z
N MET A 1 7.11 44.23 16.98
CA MET A 1 8.02 43.07 16.90
C MET A 1 7.14 41.84 16.69
N TRP A 2 6.92 41.46 15.43
CA TRP A 2 6.15 40.28 15.06
C TRP A 2 7.14 39.23 14.57
N VAL A 3 7.18 38.08 15.24
CA VAL A 3 7.97 36.94 14.80
C VAL A 3 7.21 36.28 13.65
N GLN A 4 7.75 36.34 12.44
CA GLN A 4 7.31 35.50 11.33
C GLN A 4 7.79 34.07 11.61
N THR A 5 6.86 33.16 11.82
CA THR A 5 7.15 31.72 11.79
C THR A 5 7.13 31.29 10.33
N THR A 6 8.29 30.97 9.75
CA THR A 6 8.40 30.37 8.42
C THR A 6 7.81 28.96 8.46
N ARG A 7 6.75 28.69 7.68
CA ARG A 7 6.27 27.34 7.42
C ARG A 7 7.25 26.65 6.47
N SER A 8 7.81 25.51 6.88
CA SER A 8 8.52 24.61 5.97
C SER A 8 7.47 23.82 5.19
N ALA A 9 7.38 24.04 3.88
CA ALA A 9 6.61 23.17 3.00
C ALA A 9 7.37 21.83 2.90
N VAL A 10 6.79 20.76 3.46
CA VAL A 10 7.30 19.41 3.21
C VAL A 10 6.81 19.02 1.81
N SER A 11 7.68 19.16 0.81
CA SER A 11 7.44 18.60 -0.52
C SER A 11 7.44 17.08 -0.39
N ASN A 12 6.25 16.47 -0.38
CA ASN A 12 6.14 15.02 -0.55
C ASN A 12 6.32 14.75 -2.05
N SER A 13 7.52 14.35 -2.43
CA SER A 13 7.78 13.80 -3.76
C SER A 13 7.23 12.37 -3.77
N PHE A 14 6.19 12.14 -4.57
CA PHE A 14 5.67 10.80 -4.83
C PHE A 14 6.29 10.29 -6.12
N ALA A 15 6.64 9.01 -6.14
CA ALA A 15 7.07 8.38 -7.36
C ALA A 15 5.88 7.63 -7.98
N PHE A 16 5.44 8.05 -9.17
CA PHE A 16 4.35 7.46 -9.95
C PHE A 16 4.91 6.59 -11.07
N CYS A 17 4.25 5.47 -11.37
CA CYS A 17 4.56 4.71 -12.58
C CYS A 17 4.07 5.42 -13.85
N ILE A 18 4.97 5.61 -14.82
CA ILE A 18 4.59 5.88 -16.21
C ILE A 18 5.41 4.94 -17.10
N GLY A 19 4.75 4.03 -17.83
CA GLY A 19 5.41 3.13 -18.79
C GLY A 19 6.33 2.07 -18.17
N GLY A 20 5.90 1.43 -17.07
CA GLY A 20 6.62 0.30 -16.45
C GLY A 20 7.81 0.67 -15.57
N LYS A 21 8.01 1.96 -15.25
CA LYS A 21 9.00 2.43 -14.26
C LYS A 21 8.44 3.58 -13.42
N VAL A 22 8.85 3.61 -12.16
CA VAL A 22 8.46 4.59 -11.14
C VAL A 22 9.33 5.86 -11.29
N GLY A 23 8.71 7.04 -11.42
CA GLY A 23 9.37 8.34 -11.58
C GLY A 23 8.73 9.44 -10.73
N ALA A 24 9.49 10.46 -10.31
CA ALA A 24 9.08 11.43 -9.30
C ALA A 24 8.25 12.62 -9.82
N ILE A 25 7.18 12.99 -9.11
CA ILE A 25 6.46 14.27 -9.24
C ILE A 25 5.88 14.69 -7.87
N SER A 26 5.84 16.01 -7.60
CA SER A 26 5.36 16.60 -6.35
C SER A 26 3.86 16.95 -6.41
N ASP A 27 3.07 16.57 -5.39
CA ASP A 27 1.70 17.06 -5.20
C ASP A 27 1.62 18.15 -4.11
N ASP A 28 0.85 19.20 -4.38
CA ASP A 28 0.61 20.40 -3.56
C ASP A 28 -0.86 20.40 -3.10
N SER A 29 -1.18 19.54 -2.14
CA SER A 29 -2.51 19.53 -1.51
C SER A 29 -2.39 19.82 -0.01
N THR A 30 -2.82 21.03 0.37
CA THR A 30 -2.88 21.50 1.76
C THR A 30 -4.14 20.96 2.45
N ILE A 31 -3.97 20.12 3.47
CA ILE A 31 -5.07 19.61 4.32
C ILE A 31 -5.28 20.57 5.51
N PRO A 32 -6.51 20.99 5.84
CA PRO A 32 -6.77 21.89 6.96
C PRO A 32 -6.70 21.19 8.34
N ASP A 33 -6.30 21.97 9.36
CA ASP A 33 -6.05 21.53 10.74
C ASP A 33 -7.29 20.92 11.45
N PRO A 34 -7.11 19.97 12.39
CA PRO A 34 -8.22 19.32 13.10
C PRO A 34 -8.93 20.23 14.11
N VAL A 35 -10.25 20.06 14.20
CA VAL A 35 -11.16 20.77 15.12
C VAL A 35 -11.04 20.22 16.55
N ALA A 36 -11.03 21.10 17.56
CA ALA A 36 -10.87 20.75 18.96
C ALA A 36 -12.07 19.94 19.54
N PRO A 37 -11.85 18.97 20.46
CA PRO A 37 -12.93 18.17 21.04
C PRO A 37 -13.70 18.87 22.18
N ASN A 38 -14.98 18.50 22.28
CA ASN A 38 -16.00 19.02 23.21
C ASN A 38 -15.91 18.30 24.59
N PRO A 39 -16.12 18.98 25.75
CA PRO A 39 -15.73 18.44 27.04
C PRO A 39 -16.90 17.84 27.84
N ILE A 40 -17.26 16.57 27.62
CA ILE A 40 -17.92 15.77 28.67
C ILE A 40 -17.78 14.27 28.38
N ASN A 41 -16.94 13.58 29.16
CA ASN A 41 -17.18 12.27 29.80
C ASN A 41 -15.86 11.67 30.32
N ASN A 42 -15.79 11.44 31.63
CA ASN A 42 -14.64 10.93 32.39
C ASN A 42 -14.33 9.44 32.13
N ILE A 43 -14.26 9.02 30.88
CA ILE A 43 -13.54 7.80 30.48
C ILE A 43 -12.18 8.30 30.03
N PRO A 44 -11.04 7.85 30.58
CA PRO A 44 -9.75 8.18 29.99
C PRO A 44 -9.76 7.64 28.55
N PRO A 45 -9.79 8.51 27.53
CA PRO A 45 -9.74 8.05 26.16
C PRO A 45 -8.37 7.39 25.93
N VAL A 46 -8.39 6.22 25.30
CA VAL A 46 -7.20 5.67 24.67
C VAL A 46 -6.88 6.59 23.50
N TYR A 47 -6.15 7.69 23.77
CA TYR A 47 -5.74 8.66 22.76
C TYR A 47 -4.58 8.10 21.93
N GLY A 48 -4.90 7.17 21.03
CA GLY A 48 -4.34 7.27 19.69
C GLY A 48 -5.19 8.29 18.93
N ALA A 49 -4.57 9.18 18.16
CA ALA A 49 -5.34 9.95 17.19
C ALA A 49 -6.04 8.94 16.25
N VAL A 50 -7.38 8.96 16.22
CA VAL A 50 -8.12 8.16 15.23
C VAL A 50 -7.86 8.83 13.89
N SER A 51 -6.99 8.23 13.09
CA SER A 51 -6.72 8.66 11.72
C SER A 51 -7.71 7.93 10.81
N THR A 52 -8.24 8.65 9.82
CA THR A 52 -9.11 8.08 8.79
C THR A 52 -8.50 8.38 7.44
N ALA A 53 -8.32 7.35 6.62
CA ALA A 53 -7.94 7.50 5.23
C ALA A 53 -9.14 7.31 4.31
N VAL A 54 -9.21 8.14 3.26
CA VAL A 54 -10.12 7.95 2.13
C VAL A 54 -9.26 7.87 0.88
N ARG A 55 -9.38 6.76 0.15
CA ARG A 55 -8.75 6.58 -1.16
C ARG A 55 -9.81 6.20 -2.19
N PRO A 56 -9.91 6.92 -3.32
CA PRO A 56 -10.84 6.54 -4.38
C PRO A 56 -10.40 5.23 -5.01
N LEU A 57 -11.34 4.30 -5.19
CA LEU A 57 -11.14 3.07 -5.94
C LEU A 57 -11.65 3.24 -7.37
N LYS A 58 -11.05 2.50 -8.28
CA LYS A 58 -11.50 2.31 -9.65
C LYS A 58 -12.20 0.97 -9.75
N ASP A 59 -13.30 0.97 -10.49
CA ASP A 59 -14.07 -0.23 -10.84
C ASP A 59 -13.63 -0.71 -12.23
N GLU A 60 -13.18 -1.95 -12.32
CA GLU A 60 -12.85 -2.61 -13.57
C GLU A 60 -13.99 -3.54 -13.99
N MET A 61 -14.57 -3.31 -15.17
CA MET A 61 -15.71 -4.06 -15.66
C MET A 61 -15.41 -4.81 -16.97
N SER A 62 -15.91 -6.04 -17.08
CA SER A 62 -15.96 -6.79 -18.34
C SER A 62 -17.43 -7.02 -18.73
N GLY A 63 -17.90 -6.23 -19.69
CA GLY A 63 -19.32 -6.22 -20.07
C GLY A 63 -20.20 -5.67 -18.94
N THR A 64 -20.96 -6.54 -18.28
CA THR A 64 -21.83 -6.19 -17.13
C THR A 64 -21.32 -6.77 -15.81
N LEU A 65 -20.09 -7.28 -15.77
CA LEU A 65 -19.50 -7.89 -14.58
C LEU A 65 -18.44 -6.96 -14.01
N ASP A 66 -18.59 -6.61 -12.74
CA ASP A 66 -17.54 -6.01 -11.92
C ASP A 66 -16.47 -7.09 -11.68
N ILE A 67 -15.27 -6.87 -12.21
CA ILE A 67 -14.17 -7.82 -12.15
C ILE A 67 -13.36 -7.59 -10.88
N LEU A 68 -13.00 -6.34 -10.58
CA LEU A 68 -12.31 -5.98 -9.34
C LEU A 68 -12.41 -4.47 -9.05
N TYR A 69 -12.16 -4.12 -7.79
CA TYR A 69 -12.02 -2.73 -7.34
C TYR A 69 -10.59 -2.52 -6.87
N TYR A 70 -9.89 -1.55 -7.45
CA TYR A 70 -8.47 -1.33 -7.18
C TYR A 70 -8.16 0.14 -6.87
N GLY A 71 -7.11 0.37 -6.09
CA GLY A 71 -6.76 1.71 -5.63
C GLY A 71 -5.28 1.86 -5.26
N PRO A 72 -4.83 3.10 -5.02
CA PRO A 72 -3.44 3.39 -4.75
C PRO A 72 -3.04 3.01 -3.32
N ILE A 73 -1.82 2.47 -3.19
CA ILE A 73 -1.06 2.39 -1.95
C ILE A 73 0.34 2.98 -2.19
N GLU A 74 0.98 3.44 -1.12
CA GLU A 74 2.34 3.95 -1.19
C GLU A 74 3.30 3.08 -0.36
N ILE A 75 4.44 2.71 -0.93
CA ILE A 75 5.43 1.83 -0.28
C ILE A 75 6.82 2.47 -0.32
N GLY A 76 7.57 2.39 0.77
CA GLY A 76 9.01 2.69 0.78
C GLY A 76 9.41 4.12 1.13
N THR A 77 10.72 4.36 1.08
CA THR A 77 11.33 5.69 1.31
C THR A 77 12.38 5.99 0.24
N PRO A 78 12.10 6.87 -0.76
CA PRO A 78 10.86 7.64 -0.92
C PRO A 78 9.66 6.77 -1.28
N LEU A 79 8.45 7.31 -1.04
CA LEU A 79 7.20 6.62 -1.33
C LEU A 79 7.03 6.38 -2.83
N GLN A 80 6.83 5.12 -3.18
CA GLN A 80 6.50 4.64 -4.52
C GLN A 80 5.01 4.26 -4.54
N MET A 81 4.26 4.81 -5.47
CA MET A 81 2.84 4.51 -5.60
C MET A 81 2.63 3.29 -6.50
N LEU A 82 1.89 2.30 -5.98
CA LEU A 82 1.37 1.16 -6.73
C LEU A 82 -0.15 1.11 -6.60
N THR A 83 -0.78 0.35 -7.47
CA THR A 83 -2.21 0.03 -7.38
C THR A 83 -2.41 -1.42 -6.93
N VAL A 84 -3.39 -1.63 -6.07
CA VAL A 84 -3.71 -2.96 -5.53
C VAL A 84 -5.19 -3.25 -5.62
N ASP A 85 -5.50 -4.51 -5.90
CA ASP A 85 -6.82 -5.08 -5.71
C ASP A 85 -7.17 -5.14 -4.21
N ILE A 86 -8.38 -4.73 -3.87
CA ILE A 86 -8.89 -4.70 -2.50
C ILE A 86 -9.62 -6.02 -2.22
N ASP A 87 -8.92 -6.96 -1.61
CA ASP A 87 -9.38 -8.34 -1.49
C ASP A 87 -9.86 -8.68 -0.07
N THR A 88 -11.16 -8.93 0.08
CA THR A 88 -11.74 -9.44 1.34
C THR A 88 -11.69 -10.96 1.46
N GLY A 89 -11.14 -11.68 0.47
CA GLY A 89 -11.00 -13.13 0.41
C GLY A 89 -9.62 -13.66 0.82
N SER A 90 -8.60 -12.80 0.89
CA SER A 90 -7.24 -13.14 1.34
C SER A 90 -6.66 -12.04 2.25
N ALA A 91 -5.60 -12.30 3.00
CA ALA A 91 -5.14 -11.42 4.09
C ALA A 91 -3.73 -10.83 3.91
N ASP A 92 -2.93 -11.33 2.98
CA ASP A 92 -1.57 -10.83 2.75
C ASP A 92 -1.58 -9.62 1.79
N ILE A 93 -0.64 -8.68 1.98
CA ILE A 93 -0.25 -7.77 0.91
C ILE A 93 0.79 -8.47 0.05
N TRP A 94 0.70 -8.34 -1.26
CA TRP A 94 1.82 -8.65 -2.15
C TRP A 94 1.92 -7.63 -3.30
N VAL A 95 3.15 -7.29 -3.66
CA VAL A 95 3.46 -6.44 -4.80
C VAL A 95 4.60 -7.05 -5.62
N PRO A 96 4.62 -6.86 -6.94
CA PRO A 96 5.70 -7.35 -7.78
C PRO A 96 7.00 -6.58 -7.49
N VAL A 97 8.11 -7.30 -7.38
CA VAL A 97 9.49 -6.77 -7.31
C VAL A 97 10.38 -7.56 -8.24
N ASN A 98 11.31 -6.92 -8.95
CA ASN A 98 12.27 -7.61 -9.83
C ASN A 98 11.60 -8.68 -10.74
N CYS A 99 10.40 -8.37 -11.26
CA CYS A 99 9.56 -9.30 -12.02
C CYS A 99 9.63 -8.96 -13.52
N PRO A 100 10.50 -9.63 -14.32
CA PRO A 100 10.69 -9.28 -15.73
C PRO A 100 9.50 -9.61 -16.64
N ASN A 101 8.62 -10.52 -16.21
CA ASN A 101 7.43 -10.94 -16.96
C ASN A 101 6.13 -10.37 -16.39
N CYS A 102 6.22 -9.34 -15.52
CA CYS A 102 5.05 -8.63 -15.03
C CYS A 102 4.80 -7.43 -15.96
N ASP A 103 3.60 -7.35 -16.52
CA ASP A 103 3.22 -6.28 -17.46
C ASP A 103 2.82 -4.96 -16.75
N ASN A 104 2.59 -5.04 -15.43
CA ASN A 104 2.18 -3.94 -14.56
C ASN A 104 3.37 -3.28 -13.85
N CYS A 105 3.15 -2.24 -13.03
CA CYS A 105 4.21 -1.64 -12.24
C CYS A 105 4.91 -2.66 -11.36
N VAL A 106 6.20 -2.40 -11.11
CA VAL A 106 7.03 -3.16 -10.20
C VAL A 106 7.59 -2.20 -9.17
N PHE A 107 7.53 -2.58 -7.89
CA PHE A 107 8.14 -1.84 -6.80
C PHE A 107 9.67 -1.94 -6.91
N ASP A 108 10.34 -0.79 -6.93
CA ASP A 108 11.80 -0.68 -7.01
C ASP A 108 12.41 -0.75 -5.61
N VAL A 109 12.79 -1.96 -5.22
CA VAL A 109 13.38 -2.26 -3.91
C VAL A 109 14.70 -1.52 -3.66
N GLU A 110 15.47 -1.20 -4.72
CA GLU A 110 16.78 -0.56 -4.58
C GLU A 110 16.65 0.93 -4.30
N SER A 111 15.52 1.53 -4.66
CA SER A 111 15.24 2.95 -4.39
C SER A 111 14.70 3.21 -2.98
N SER A 112 14.16 2.19 -2.30
CA SER A 112 13.62 2.34 -0.95
C SER A 112 14.69 2.11 0.12
N SER A 113 15.04 3.17 0.85
CA SER A 113 15.99 3.10 1.96
C SER A 113 15.46 2.38 3.21
N THR A 114 14.17 2.08 3.27
CA THR A 114 13.51 1.38 4.37
C THR A 114 13.13 -0.08 4.05
N TYR A 115 13.38 -0.53 2.82
CA TYR A 115 13.13 -1.91 2.40
C TYR A 115 14.04 -2.90 3.13
N THR A 116 13.46 -3.98 3.65
CA THR A 116 14.19 -5.11 4.23
C THR A 116 13.63 -6.43 3.74
N ASP A 117 14.46 -7.27 3.12
CA ASP A 117 14.12 -8.65 2.79
C ASP A 117 14.42 -9.57 3.98
N SER A 118 13.46 -10.42 4.37
CA SER A 118 13.62 -11.35 5.50
C SER A 118 14.34 -12.65 5.12
N GLY A 119 14.52 -12.94 3.83
CA GLY A 119 15.01 -14.22 3.33
C GLY A 119 14.01 -15.38 3.45
N ALA A 120 12.81 -15.14 3.97
CA ALA A 120 11.76 -16.14 4.05
C ALA A 120 10.96 -16.23 2.75
N LYS A 121 10.65 -17.44 2.29
CA LYS A 121 9.87 -17.65 1.07
C LYS A 121 8.42 -17.26 1.26
N PHE A 122 7.85 -16.63 0.24
CA PHE A 122 6.43 -16.31 0.12
C PHE A 122 5.83 -17.04 -1.09
N LYS A 123 4.66 -17.65 -0.92
CA LYS A 123 3.89 -18.25 -2.02
C LYS A 123 2.41 -18.26 -1.67
N ILE A 124 1.57 -17.85 -2.62
CA ILE A 124 0.11 -18.01 -2.55
C ILE A 124 -0.38 -18.68 -3.83
N THR A 125 -1.32 -19.61 -3.68
CA THR A 125 -2.06 -20.21 -4.80
C THR A 125 -3.53 -19.87 -4.64
N TYR A 126 -4.03 -19.03 -5.54
CA TYR A 126 -5.44 -18.70 -5.70
C TYR A 126 -6.10 -19.70 -6.65
N ALA A 127 -7.42 -19.63 -6.78
CA ALA A 127 -8.17 -20.49 -7.70
C ALA A 127 -7.71 -20.35 -9.16
N VAL A 128 -7.32 -19.15 -9.56
CA VAL A 128 -6.99 -18.80 -10.97
C VAL A 128 -5.50 -18.72 -11.26
N GLY A 129 -4.64 -18.73 -10.24
CA GLY A 129 -3.23 -18.45 -10.43
C GLY A 129 -2.40 -18.53 -9.16
N GLN A 130 -1.10 -18.26 -9.29
CA GLN A 130 -0.17 -18.27 -8.16
C GLN A 130 0.83 -17.11 -8.23
N VAL A 131 1.27 -16.67 -7.07
CA VAL A 131 2.38 -15.72 -6.90
C VAL A 131 3.43 -16.33 -5.99
N SER A 132 4.70 -15.99 -6.23
CA SER A 132 5.81 -16.42 -5.37
C SER A 132 6.94 -15.41 -5.35
N GLY A 133 7.64 -15.37 -4.21
CA GLY A 133 8.75 -14.47 -3.97
C GLY A 133 9.26 -14.61 -2.54
N MET A 134 9.57 -13.48 -1.91
CA MET A 134 10.11 -13.41 -0.56
C MET A 134 9.19 -12.57 0.35
N ILE A 135 9.22 -12.82 1.65
CA ILE A 135 8.61 -11.91 2.62
C ILE A 135 9.58 -10.75 2.83
N ALA A 136 9.09 -9.54 2.62
CA ALA A 136 9.80 -8.31 2.88
C ALA A 136 9.04 -7.44 3.90
N THR A 137 9.69 -6.39 4.35
CA THR A 137 9.12 -5.37 5.22
C THR A 137 9.54 -4.00 4.71
N ASP A 138 8.59 -3.07 4.70
CA ASP A 138 8.84 -1.65 4.39
C ASP A 138 7.74 -0.79 5.02
N ILE A 139 7.85 0.54 4.87
CA ILE A 139 6.77 1.47 5.13
C ILE A 139 5.68 1.23 4.09
N VAL A 140 4.43 1.05 4.54
CA VAL A 140 3.25 1.01 3.67
C VAL A 140 2.26 2.05 4.16
N SER A 141 1.71 2.83 3.22
CA SER A 141 0.72 3.87 3.49
C SER A 141 -0.51 3.74 2.60
N ILE A 142 -1.66 4.09 3.19
CA ILE A 142 -2.95 4.25 2.53
C ILE A 142 -3.51 5.58 3.01
N GLY A 143 -3.39 6.63 2.21
CA GLY A 143 -3.82 7.96 2.68
C GLY A 143 -2.89 8.48 3.76
N ASN A 144 -3.47 8.78 4.91
CA ASN A 144 -2.77 9.21 6.13
C ASN A 144 -2.60 8.06 7.14
N LEU A 145 -2.92 6.82 6.76
CA LEU A 145 -2.63 5.62 7.54
C LEU A 145 -1.29 5.06 7.09
N THR A 146 -0.35 4.93 8.01
CA THR A 146 0.99 4.45 7.72
C THR A 146 1.40 3.39 8.73
N VAL A 147 1.83 2.24 8.23
CA VAL A 147 2.49 1.19 9.01
C VAL A 147 3.97 1.22 8.66
N SER A 148 4.83 1.51 9.64
CA SER A 148 6.27 1.74 9.40
C SER A 148 7.07 0.49 9.08
N ALA A 149 6.52 -0.70 9.36
CA ALA A 149 7.17 -1.98 9.16
C ALA A 149 6.13 -3.04 8.76
N GLN A 150 5.39 -2.77 7.68
CA GLN A 150 4.39 -3.70 7.16
C GLN A 150 5.07 -4.85 6.44
N SER A 151 4.72 -6.09 6.79
CA SER A 151 5.16 -7.26 6.04
C SER A 151 4.35 -7.45 4.76
N PHE A 152 5.00 -7.77 3.65
CA PHE A 152 4.34 -8.10 2.39
C PHE A 152 5.13 -9.13 1.58
N GLY A 153 4.46 -9.76 0.63
CA GLY A 153 5.09 -10.59 -0.39
C GLY A 153 5.75 -9.73 -1.45
N ALA A 154 7.07 -9.71 -1.48
CA ALA A 154 7.89 -9.17 -2.56
C ALA A 154 7.94 -10.22 -3.69
N VAL A 155 7.01 -10.12 -4.66
CA VAL A 155 6.73 -11.15 -5.65
C VAL A 155 7.62 -10.99 -6.89
N SER A 156 8.48 -11.98 -7.15
CA SER A 156 9.33 -12.01 -8.35
C SER A 156 8.77 -12.88 -9.47
N ARG A 157 7.72 -13.67 -9.20
CA ARG A 157 7.04 -14.52 -10.18
C ARG A 157 5.53 -14.53 -9.94
N LYS A 158 4.78 -14.29 -11.01
CA LYS A 158 3.32 -14.27 -11.08
C LYS A 158 2.89 -15.15 -12.26
N SER A 159 1.76 -15.86 -12.15
CA SER A 159 1.17 -16.57 -13.29
C SER A 159 0.52 -15.60 -14.27
N ASP A 160 0.54 -15.93 -15.56
CA ASP A 160 0.02 -15.09 -16.66
C ASP A 160 -1.44 -14.65 -16.46
N ASN A 161 -2.24 -15.41 -15.71
CA ASN A 161 -3.62 -15.06 -15.34
C ASN A 161 -3.79 -13.70 -14.67
N PHE A 162 -2.72 -13.11 -14.13
CA PHE A 162 -2.76 -11.80 -13.50
C PHE A 162 -2.19 -10.68 -14.37
N ASN A 163 -1.71 -10.96 -15.59
CA ASN A 163 -1.06 -9.96 -16.43
C ASN A 163 -2.06 -9.00 -17.10
N ASP A 164 -3.29 -9.45 -17.34
CA ASP A 164 -4.35 -8.62 -17.93
C ASP A 164 -5.11 -7.76 -16.90
N ALA A 165 -4.81 -7.92 -15.61
CA ALA A 165 -5.47 -7.18 -14.54
C ALA A 165 -4.88 -5.77 -14.39
N PRO A 166 -5.70 -4.72 -14.18
CA PRO A 166 -5.23 -3.33 -14.14
C PRO A 166 -4.51 -2.94 -12.84
N ASN A 167 -4.49 -3.83 -11.84
CA ASN A 167 -3.79 -3.66 -10.56
C ASN A 167 -2.37 -4.24 -10.62
N ASP A 168 -1.45 -3.62 -9.89
CA ASP A 168 -0.06 -4.08 -9.80
C ASP A 168 0.08 -5.24 -8.80
N GLY A 169 -0.58 -5.12 -7.66
CA GLY A 169 -0.56 -6.08 -6.57
C GLY A 169 -1.93 -6.28 -5.93
N LEU A 170 -1.94 -6.75 -4.68
CA LEU A 170 -3.16 -7.02 -3.91
C LEU A 170 -2.93 -6.67 -2.44
N ILE A 171 -3.98 -6.20 -1.78
CA ILE A 171 -4.03 -6.04 -0.32
C ILE A 171 -5.20 -6.82 0.24
N GLY A 172 -4.87 -7.74 1.15
CA GLY A 172 -5.86 -8.44 1.95
C GLY A 172 -6.42 -7.59 3.09
N LEU A 173 -7.74 -7.63 3.26
CA LEU A 173 -8.49 -6.97 4.34
C LEU A 173 -8.97 -7.84 5.54
N PRO A 174 -9.10 -9.18 5.45
CA PRO A 174 -9.52 -10.03 6.56
C PRO A 174 -8.47 -10.13 7.68
N PHE A 175 -8.82 -10.93 8.69
CA PHE A 175 -7.96 -11.22 9.84
C PHE A 175 -6.70 -11.99 9.46
N GLY A 176 -5.62 -11.74 10.21
CA GLY A 176 -4.29 -12.34 10.04
C GLY A 176 -4.26 -13.86 10.20
N THR A 177 -5.34 -14.45 10.73
CA THR A 177 -5.51 -15.90 10.91
C THR A 177 -5.44 -16.70 9.60
N ILE A 178 -5.65 -16.05 8.45
CA ILE A 178 -5.57 -16.69 7.13
C ILE A 178 -4.34 -16.27 6.30
N THR A 179 -3.42 -15.48 6.88
CA THR A 179 -2.21 -15.05 6.18
C THR A 179 -1.31 -16.24 5.86
N GLN A 180 -0.78 -16.26 4.64
CA GLN A 180 0.23 -17.22 4.21
C GLN A 180 1.63 -16.82 4.71
N SER A 181 1.88 -15.52 4.86
CA SER A 181 3.14 -15.01 5.45
C SER A 181 3.27 -15.29 6.94
N LYS A 182 2.17 -15.57 7.64
CA LYS A 182 2.09 -15.66 9.11
C LYS A 182 2.51 -14.36 9.79
N LYS A 183 2.24 -13.23 9.15
CA LYS A 183 2.51 -11.87 9.64
C LYS A 183 1.19 -11.14 9.86
N PRO A 184 1.16 -10.12 10.74
CA PRO A 184 -0.03 -9.29 10.90
C PRO A 184 -0.42 -8.59 9.59
N THR A 185 -1.71 -8.44 9.34
CA THR A 185 -2.21 -7.67 8.20
C THR A 185 -2.00 -6.16 8.42
N PHE A 186 -2.23 -5.36 7.38
CA PHE A 186 -2.16 -3.90 7.49
C PHE A 186 -3.09 -3.34 8.57
N PHE A 187 -4.27 -3.93 8.75
CA PHE A 187 -5.28 -3.45 9.70
C PHE A 187 -5.06 -3.97 11.11
N GLU A 188 -4.11 -4.89 11.30
CA GLU A 188 -3.71 -5.43 12.61
C GLU A 188 -2.46 -4.75 13.17
N ASN A 189 -1.73 -3.97 12.36
CA ASN A 189 -0.56 -3.18 12.75
C ASN A 189 -0.94 -1.73 13.09
#